data_AF-A0A850BFK9-F1
#
_entry.id   AF-A0A850BFK9-F1
#
_cell.length_a   1.000
_cell.length_b   1.000
_cell.length_c   1.000
_cell.angle_alpha   90.00
_cell.angle_beta   90.00
_cell.angle_gamma   90.00
#
_symmetry.space_group_name_H-M   'P 1'
#
loop_
_entity.id
_entity.type
_entity.pdbx_description
1 polymer ?
#
loop_
_entity_poly.entity_id
_entity_poly.type
_entity_poly.pdbx_seq_one_letter_code
_entity_poly.pdbx_strand_id
1 'polypeptide(L)'
;MAGLLKVTTFAAFTLDSDKKTPRIRWDSGVSASNVIIGAQVKVPEWNRLSRSPTDRNGHATIDIRGIKSFFVLRLEPPSISLCDQPAGPLLASPAPDEKRQFGIMTERRLRPLEIEVFVMDGHVRSDLPPRVVKGMTHGRVIKHTGDSLEIDWKPDWITARRADPRNSEEVIDDRMKGKSERPIGLFTSGQGIIVLHRPDVADMGSVLNKFLNGKENAHYVIDVDGHVVKMIDDKDNMSSHAGKGAQWEGKSPVNAFSIGIELVNEKGPFPRAQMSSLITLLDKLRKTYRIPRDRVLAHCEVRPFDPDGDSWVNPRQECPGYEFDWPILEKNGHATQPSFRENATLPSGFDEFFLNSLDDMLLYPNSDIGEGKYGKKNRSLPSGRHDLVSQIQRNLYEIGYERPPEPWKPGKFDVRTELLVKRFQGRYMTGARKKYLGDDGTENLGKVTLHTLVLMLAVLAAKGREWRPFW
;
A
#
# COMPACT_ATOMS: atom_id res chain seq x y z
N MET A 1 45.41 8.32 6.09
CA MET A 1 45.81 8.97 4.83
C MET A 1 45.03 10.27 4.71
N ALA A 2 45.58 11.40 5.15
CA ALA A 2 44.86 12.67 5.07
C ALA A 2 44.47 13.00 3.62
N GLY A 3 43.22 13.40 3.41
CA GLY A 3 42.73 13.84 2.11
C GLY A 3 42.26 12.73 1.15
N LEU A 4 42.19 11.47 1.58
CA LEU A 4 41.49 10.41 0.85
C LEU A 4 40.25 9.98 1.64
N LEU A 5 39.10 9.94 0.97
CA LEU A 5 37.85 9.49 1.55
C LEU A 5 37.49 8.11 1.00
N LYS A 6 37.38 7.13 1.89
CA LYS A 6 36.83 5.81 1.55
C LYS A 6 35.30 5.86 1.60
N VAL A 7 34.65 5.44 0.53
CA VAL A 7 33.19 5.37 0.44
C VAL A 7 32.79 3.92 0.27
N THR A 8 31.94 3.42 1.16
CA THR A 8 31.38 2.08 1.12
C THR A 8 29.89 2.16 0.83
N THR A 9 29.44 1.56 -0.27
CA THR A 9 28.02 1.56 -0.66
C THR A 9 27.39 0.19 -0.47
N PHE A 10 26.30 0.16 0.29
CA PHE A 10 25.42 -0.98 0.46
C PHE A 10 24.14 -0.76 -0.33
N ALA A 11 23.57 -1.85 -0.84
CA ALA A 11 22.21 -1.80 -1.35
C ALA A 11 21.27 -2.13 -0.19
N ALA A 12 20.28 -1.29 0.07
CA ALA A 12 19.29 -1.58 1.11
C ALA A 12 18.52 -2.87 0.76
N PHE A 13 17.96 -3.53 1.77
CA PHE A 13 17.00 -4.64 1.64
C PHE A 13 17.56 -5.93 1.06
N THR A 14 18.74 -6.32 1.50
CA THR A 14 19.44 -7.48 0.96
C THR A 14 19.02 -8.80 1.59
N LEU A 15 18.76 -9.79 0.74
CA LEU A 15 18.64 -11.18 1.14
C LEU A 15 20.03 -11.81 1.24
N ASP A 16 20.37 -12.33 2.41
CA ASP A 16 21.53 -13.22 2.58
C ASP A 16 21.07 -14.63 2.15
N SER A 17 21.49 -15.08 0.97
CA SER A 17 21.03 -16.34 0.36
C SER A 17 21.35 -17.58 1.20
N ASP A 18 22.31 -17.46 2.12
CA ASP A 18 22.90 -18.59 2.84
C ASP A 18 22.33 -18.77 4.26
N LYS A 19 21.31 -17.97 4.64
CA LYS A 19 20.68 -18.07 5.97
C LYS A 19 19.18 -18.36 5.85
N LYS A 20 18.71 -19.35 6.64
CA LYS A 20 17.28 -19.63 6.87
C LYS A 20 16.48 -18.40 7.35
N THR A 21 17.18 -17.38 7.85
CA THR A 21 16.70 -16.03 8.16
C THR A 21 17.63 -15.01 7.51
N PRO A 22 17.26 -14.41 6.36
CA PRO A 22 18.07 -13.37 5.73
C PRO A 22 18.23 -12.16 6.65
N ARG A 23 19.46 -11.65 6.76
CA ARG A 23 19.77 -10.43 7.52
C ARG A 23 19.54 -9.23 6.62
N ILE A 24 18.49 -8.47 6.91
CA ILE A 24 18.06 -7.35 6.06
C ILE A 24 18.53 -6.05 6.72
N ARG A 25 19.10 -5.10 5.96
CA ARG A 25 19.23 -3.71 6.42
C ARG A 25 18.22 -2.80 5.72
N TRP A 26 17.23 -2.35 6.51
CA TRP A 26 17.11 -1.01 7.11
C TRP A 26 16.68 -1.24 8.59
N ASP A 27 17.17 -0.45 9.56
CA ASP A 27 16.94 -0.51 11.04
C ASP A 27 17.45 -1.68 11.92
N SER A 28 18.13 -2.70 11.38
CA SER A 28 18.54 -3.87 12.22
C SER A 28 19.92 -3.76 12.90
N GLY A 29 20.76 -2.75 12.62
CA GLY A 29 22.14 -2.67 13.15
C GLY A 29 23.05 -3.84 12.73
N VAL A 30 22.58 -4.76 11.88
CA VAL A 30 23.31 -5.98 11.51
C VAL A 30 24.12 -5.79 10.24
N SER A 31 25.39 -6.18 10.26
CA SER A 31 26.24 -6.35 9.08
C SER A 31 25.70 -7.47 8.17
N ALA A 32 25.20 -7.13 6.97
CA ALA A 32 24.87 -8.09 5.91
C ALA A 32 25.52 -7.70 4.56
N SER A 33 25.73 -8.71 3.74
CA SER A 33 26.81 -8.99 2.77
C SER A 33 26.67 -8.39 1.36
N ASN A 34 25.74 -7.46 1.11
CA ASN A 34 25.40 -7.07 -0.25
C ASN A 34 25.69 -5.59 -0.53
N VAL A 35 26.77 -5.39 -1.27
CA VAL A 35 27.35 -4.11 -1.64
C VAL A 35 26.96 -3.73 -3.05
N ILE A 36 26.99 -2.45 -3.38
CA ILE A 36 26.84 -1.99 -4.76
C ILE A 36 28.22 -2.00 -5.41
N ILE A 37 28.40 -2.87 -6.40
CA ILE A 37 29.62 -3.00 -7.20
C ILE A 37 29.51 -2.11 -8.44
N GLY A 38 30.59 -1.43 -8.81
CA GLY A 38 30.64 -0.62 -10.03
C GLY A 38 29.98 0.76 -9.94
N ALA A 39 29.61 1.22 -8.74
CA ALA A 39 29.14 2.58 -8.54
C ALA A 39 30.30 3.58 -8.62
N GLN A 40 30.07 4.70 -9.27
CA GLN A 40 31.05 5.77 -9.42
C GLN A 40 30.82 6.83 -8.34
N VAL A 41 31.90 7.26 -7.68
CA VAL A 41 31.86 8.36 -6.70
C VAL A 41 32.51 9.60 -7.31
N LYS A 42 31.86 10.75 -7.13
CA LYS A 42 32.27 12.03 -7.72
C LYS A 42 32.20 13.17 -6.71
N VAL A 43 33.06 14.16 -6.91
CA VAL A 43 32.89 15.52 -6.38
C VAL A 43 32.78 16.45 -7.59
N PRO A 44 31.55 16.73 -8.06
CA PRO A 44 31.32 17.45 -9.32
C PRO A 44 31.97 18.84 -9.36
N GLU A 45 31.89 19.60 -8.27
CA GLU A 45 32.34 20.99 -8.21
C GLU A 45 33.87 21.14 -8.34
N TRP A 46 34.61 20.06 -8.08
CA TRP A 46 36.06 20.00 -8.25
C TRP A 46 36.51 19.07 -9.40
N ASN A 47 35.57 18.59 -10.23
CA ASN A 47 35.81 17.63 -11.30
C ASN A 47 36.63 16.40 -10.84
N ARG A 48 36.33 15.89 -9.64
CA ARG A 48 37.03 14.73 -9.07
C ARG A 48 36.21 13.47 -9.21
N LEU A 49 36.92 12.40 -9.53
CA LEU A 49 36.39 11.06 -9.69
C LEU A 49 37.11 10.13 -8.72
N SER A 50 36.41 9.13 -8.15
CA SER A 50 37.09 8.09 -7.41
C SER A 50 38.07 7.34 -8.29
N ARG A 51 39.19 6.88 -7.69
CA ARG A 51 40.28 6.17 -8.38
C ARG A 51 39.80 4.98 -9.20
N SER A 52 38.76 4.32 -8.70
CA SER A 52 38.01 3.27 -9.36
C SER A 52 36.53 3.39 -8.94
N PRO A 53 35.61 2.78 -9.71
CA PRO A 53 34.29 2.45 -9.20
C PRO A 53 34.37 1.56 -7.96
N THR A 54 33.24 1.37 -7.28
CA THR A 54 33.16 0.51 -6.09
C THR A 54 33.55 -0.93 -6.41
N ASP A 55 34.43 -1.51 -5.60
CA ASP A 55 34.94 -2.87 -5.78
C ASP A 55 33.94 -3.95 -5.32
N ARG A 56 34.38 -5.21 -5.28
CA ARG A 56 33.59 -6.36 -4.79
C ARG A 56 33.15 -6.26 -3.32
N ASN A 57 33.72 -5.30 -2.57
CA ASN A 57 33.36 -4.99 -1.20
C ASN A 57 32.60 -3.66 -1.09
N GLY A 58 32.18 -3.07 -2.22
CA GLY A 58 31.47 -1.79 -2.26
C GLY A 58 32.35 -0.58 -2.01
N HIS A 59 33.67 -0.73 -2.05
CA HIS A 59 34.60 0.34 -1.70
C HIS A 59 35.04 1.13 -2.93
N ALA A 60 34.91 2.45 -2.84
CA ALA A 60 35.59 3.41 -3.72
C ALA A 60 36.44 4.36 -2.87
N THR A 61 37.48 4.95 -3.45
CA THR A 61 38.30 5.97 -2.78
C THR A 61 38.37 7.21 -3.65
N ILE A 62 38.06 8.37 -3.07
CA ILE A 62 38.07 9.67 -3.75
C ILE A 62 39.00 10.66 -3.06
N ASP A 63 39.64 11.51 -3.85
CA ASP A 63 40.55 12.54 -3.38
C ASP A 63 39.79 13.79 -2.92
N ILE A 64 39.93 14.15 -1.65
CA ILE A 64 39.34 15.33 -1.02
C ILE A 64 40.41 16.33 -0.55
N ARG A 65 41.69 16.16 -0.95
CA ARG A 65 42.78 17.07 -0.59
C ARG A 65 42.49 18.49 -1.06
N GLY A 66 42.79 19.47 -0.21
CA GLY A 66 42.61 20.89 -0.50
C GLY A 66 41.16 21.40 -0.45
N ILE A 67 40.17 20.53 -0.24
CA ILE A 67 38.78 20.97 0.01
C ILE A 67 38.68 21.38 1.49
N LYS A 68 38.16 22.59 1.74
CA LYS A 68 37.99 23.17 3.09
C LYS A 68 36.60 23.81 3.26
N SER A 69 35.56 23.12 2.80
CA SER A 69 34.19 23.61 2.75
C SER A 69 33.19 22.46 2.70
N PHE A 70 31.90 22.79 2.62
CA PHE A 70 30.89 21.86 2.11
C PHE A 70 31.15 21.54 0.63
N PHE A 71 30.84 20.31 0.23
CA PHE A 71 30.73 19.87 -1.16
C PHE A 71 29.68 18.77 -1.29
N VAL A 72 29.23 18.53 -2.53
CA VAL A 72 28.35 17.40 -2.85
C VAL A 72 29.17 16.20 -3.29
N LEU A 73 29.09 15.13 -2.51
CA LEU A 73 29.53 13.81 -2.92
C LEU A 73 28.39 13.15 -3.71
N ARG A 74 28.58 12.95 -5.01
CA ARG A 74 27.60 12.30 -5.88
C ARG A 74 27.98 10.85 -6.10
N LEU A 75 27.05 9.94 -5.79
CA LEU A 75 27.12 8.52 -6.11
C LEU A 75 26.29 8.25 -7.37
N GLU A 76 26.89 7.60 -8.35
CA GLU A 76 26.21 7.14 -9.56
C GLU A 76 26.22 5.60 -9.60
N PRO A 77 25.05 4.96 -9.76
CA PRO A 77 24.97 3.52 -9.93
C PRO A 77 25.71 3.06 -11.21
N PRO A 78 26.14 1.80 -11.29
CA PRO A 78 26.58 1.23 -12.57
C PRO A 78 25.45 1.33 -13.61
N SER A 79 25.79 1.54 -14.87
CA SER A 79 24.81 1.80 -15.94
C SER A 79 23.69 0.75 -16.05
N ILE A 80 23.98 -0.51 -15.70
CA ILE A 80 23.01 -1.62 -15.74
C ILE A 80 21.92 -1.51 -14.66
N SER A 81 22.19 -0.82 -13.54
CA SER A 81 21.23 -0.58 -12.46
C SER A 81 20.78 0.88 -12.38
N LEU A 82 21.25 1.75 -13.26
CA LEU A 82 20.84 3.15 -13.26
C LEU A 82 19.37 3.30 -13.66
N CYS A 83 18.63 4.10 -12.91
CA CYS A 83 17.36 4.69 -13.35
C CYS A 83 17.38 6.20 -13.14
N ASP A 84 16.63 6.91 -13.97
CA ASP A 84 16.55 8.37 -14.03
C ASP A 84 15.30 8.93 -13.33
N GLN A 85 14.38 8.05 -12.90
CA GLN A 85 13.11 8.41 -12.32
C GLN A 85 12.76 7.54 -11.12
N PRO A 86 12.01 8.09 -10.13
CA PRO A 86 11.53 7.32 -8.99
C PRO A 86 10.56 6.22 -9.43
N ALA A 87 10.29 5.27 -8.53
CA ALA A 87 9.29 4.24 -8.73
C ALA A 87 7.93 4.81 -9.19
N GLY A 88 7.34 4.16 -10.20
CA GLY A 88 6.06 4.53 -10.79
C GLY A 88 5.79 3.78 -12.10
N PRO A 89 4.67 4.09 -12.79
CA PRO A 89 4.24 3.34 -13.97
C PRO A 89 5.20 3.45 -15.16
N LEU A 90 6.00 4.52 -15.22
CA LEU A 90 6.99 4.72 -16.29
C LEU A 90 8.31 3.97 -16.03
N LEU A 91 8.57 3.53 -14.80
CA LEU A 91 9.71 2.70 -14.48
C LEU A 91 9.41 1.25 -14.89
N ALA A 92 9.85 0.87 -16.08
CA ALA A 92 9.67 -0.47 -16.62
C ALA A 92 10.59 -1.51 -15.95
N SER A 93 10.19 -2.78 -16.04
CA SER A 93 11.05 -3.92 -15.70
C SER A 93 12.42 -3.82 -16.40
N PRO A 94 13.51 -4.26 -15.76
CA PRO A 94 14.75 -4.59 -16.46
C PRO A 94 14.46 -5.53 -17.64
N ALA A 95 15.23 -5.39 -18.73
CA ALA A 95 15.07 -6.21 -19.93
C ALA A 95 15.24 -7.72 -19.59
N PRO A 96 14.49 -8.64 -20.22
CA PRO A 96 14.49 -10.06 -19.86
C PRO A 96 15.81 -10.85 -20.07
N ASP A 97 16.87 -10.23 -20.57
CA ASP A 97 17.98 -10.95 -21.23
C ASP A 97 19.31 -11.00 -20.48
N GLU A 98 19.29 -11.02 -19.15
CA GLU A 98 20.43 -11.58 -18.43
C GLU A 98 19.92 -12.61 -17.44
N LYS A 99 20.27 -13.88 -17.71
CA LYS A 99 20.10 -15.02 -16.81
C LYS A 99 20.30 -14.55 -15.37
N ARG A 100 19.59 -15.15 -14.42
CA ARG A 100 19.97 -15.17 -12.99
C ARG A 100 21.40 -15.74 -12.86
N GLN A 101 22.39 -14.97 -13.25
CA GLN A 101 23.79 -15.25 -13.11
C GLN A 101 24.11 -14.76 -11.71
N PHE A 102 24.34 -15.73 -10.84
CA PHE A 102 24.87 -15.56 -9.50
C PHE A 102 25.80 -14.33 -9.43
N GLY A 103 25.37 -13.30 -8.69
CA GLY A 103 26.22 -12.17 -8.27
C GLY A 103 26.11 -10.86 -9.05
N ILE A 104 25.30 -10.73 -10.11
CA ILE A 104 25.05 -9.44 -10.78
C ILE A 104 23.62 -8.96 -10.46
N MET A 105 23.49 -7.79 -9.83
CA MET A 105 22.19 -7.22 -9.42
C MET A 105 21.44 -6.54 -10.58
N THR A 106 21.17 -7.27 -11.67
CA THR A 106 20.24 -6.81 -12.73
C THR A 106 18.79 -6.70 -12.23
N GLU A 107 18.51 -7.27 -11.05
CA GLU A 107 17.22 -7.21 -10.37
C GLU A 107 16.94 -5.87 -9.68
N ARG A 108 17.89 -4.92 -9.63
CA ARG A 108 17.72 -3.64 -8.92
C ARG A 108 17.96 -2.43 -9.81
N ARG A 109 17.13 -1.40 -9.61
CA ARG A 109 17.38 -0.07 -10.18
C ARG A 109 17.51 0.98 -9.09
N LEU A 110 18.53 1.80 -9.20
CA LEU A 110 18.94 2.83 -8.25
C LEU A 110 18.99 4.17 -8.99
N ARG A 111 18.55 5.24 -8.33
CA ARG A 111 18.79 6.61 -8.78
C ARG A 111 20.09 7.14 -8.18
N PRO A 112 20.82 8.06 -8.86
CA PRO A 112 21.93 8.79 -8.28
C PRO A 112 21.60 9.37 -6.90
N LEU A 113 22.56 9.31 -5.99
CA LEU A 113 22.42 9.81 -4.61
C LEU A 113 23.46 10.90 -4.36
N GLU A 114 23.03 11.98 -3.70
CA GLU A 114 23.89 13.11 -3.36
C GLU A 114 23.96 13.29 -1.85
N ILE A 115 25.17 13.54 -1.35
CA ILE A 115 25.47 13.69 0.07
C ILE A 115 26.25 14.98 0.25
N GLU A 116 25.74 15.85 1.11
CA GLU A 116 26.46 17.03 1.59
C GLU A 116 27.50 16.58 2.62
N VAL A 117 28.76 16.89 2.35
CA VAL A 117 29.91 16.54 3.20
C VAL A 117 30.69 17.80 3.51
N PHE A 118 31.02 18.03 4.78
CA PHE A 118 31.98 19.06 5.18
C PHE A 118 33.33 18.45 5.48
N VAL A 119 34.38 18.97 4.84
CA VAL A 119 35.76 18.54 5.05
C VAL A 119 36.62 19.72 5.50
N MET A 120 37.51 19.46 6.46
CA MET A 120 38.56 20.37 6.89
C MET A 120 39.84 19.58 7.16
N ASP A 121 40.98 20.12 6.75
CA ASP A 121 42.31 19.49 6.90
C ASP A 121 42.39 18.05 6.38
N GLY A 122 41.66 17.78 5.29
CA GLY A 122 41.64 16.46 4.64
C GLY A 122 40.80 15.42 5.37
N HIS A 123 39.95 15.83 6.32
CA HIS A 123 39.06 14.95 7.07
C HIS A 123 37.61 15.43 7.07
N VAL A 124 36.67 14.47 7.03
CA VAL A 124 35.25 14.74 7.29
C VAL A 124 35.08 15.16 8.75
N ARG A 125 34.35 16.24 8.98
CA ARG A 125 34.13 16.79 10.32
C ARG A 125 33.01 16.05 11.05
N SER A 126 33.25 15.65 12.30
CA SER A 126 32.26 14.92 13.10
C SER A 126 31.16 15.79 13.67
N ASP A 127 31.47 17.07 13.92
CA ASP A 127 30.54 18.12 14.36
C ASP A 127 29.59 18.60 13.26
N LEU A 128 29.91 18.32 12.00
CA LEU A 128 29.07 18.60 10.82
C LEU A 128 28.85 17.28 10.05
N PRO A 129 28.01 16.37 10.58
CA PRO A 129 27.87 15.03 10.04
C PRO A 129 27.35 15.07 8.60
N PRO A 130 27.86 14.21 7.70
CA PRO A 130 27.37 14.08 6.33
C PRO A 130 25.88 13.77 6.27
N ARG A 131 25.18 14.37 5.31
CA ARG A 131 23.74 14.21 5.14
C ARG A 131 23.38 14.00 3.68
N VAL A 132 22.45 13.10 3.43
CA VAL A 132 21.82 12.99 2.11
C VAL A 132 21.10 14.29 1.79
N VAL A 133 21.24 14.79 0.57
CA VAL A 133 20.61 16.03 0.10
C VAL A 133 19.10 15.97 0.36
N LYS A 134 18.56 17.07 0.89
CA LYS A 134 17.15 17.15 1.29
C LYS A 134 16.22 16.75 0.15
N GLY A 135 15.32 15.80 0.42
CA GLY A 135 14.33 15.29 -0.54
C GLY A 135 14.74 14.00 -1.25
N MET A 136 16.01 13.58 -1.16
CA MET A 136 16.43 12.25 -1.60
C MET A 136 16.15 11.21 -0.50
N THR A 137 14.98 10.58 -0.56
CA THR A 137 14.58 9.53 0.41
C THR A 137 15.23 8.18 0.13
N HIS A 138 15.93 8.05 -1.00
CA HIS A 138 16.47 6.79 -1.49
C HIS A 138 17.89 6.50 -1.00
N GLY A 139 18.34 7.10 0.10
CA GLY A 139 19.61 6.75 0.71
C GLY A 139 19.83 7.35 2.09
N ARG A 140 20.85 6.86 2.80
CA ARG A 140 21.23 7.33 4.14
C ARG A 140 22.73 7.10 4.38
N VAL A 141 23.37 8.03 5.08
CA VAL A 141 24.69 7.81 5.68
C VAL A 141 24.49 7.06 7.00
N ILE A 142 24.98 5.83 7.08
CA ILE A 142 24.79 4.95 8.25
C ILE A 142 25.97 4.99 9.21
N LYS A 143 27.16 5.36 8.72
CA LYS A 143 28.36 5.54 9.54
C LYS A 143 29.32 6.50 8.84
N HIS A 144 30.07 7.26 9.62
CA HIS A 144 31.17 8.06 9.11
C HIS A 144 32.32 8.12 10.13
N THR A 145 33.53 8.32 9.62
CA THR A 145 34.73 8.70 10.36
C THR A 145 35.34 9.94 9.69
N GLY A 146 36.51 10.39 10.14
CA GLY A 146 37.24 11.47 9.45
C GLY A 146 37.69 11.10 8.03
N ASP A 147 37.71 9.81 7.66
CA ASP A 147 38.28 9.28 6.42
C ASP A 147 37.40 8.23 5.73
N SER A 148 36.20 7.95 6.24
CA SER A 148 35.29 6.99 5.64
C SER A 148 33.81 7.36 5.76
N LEU A 149 33.02 6.95 4.78
CA LEU A 149 31.56 6.97 4.78
C LEU A 149 31.02 5.57 4.46
N GLU A 150 30.02 5.13 5.21
CA GLU A 150 29.19 3.97 4.87
C GLU A 150 27.77 4.46 4.54
N ILE A 151 27.27 4.04 3.39
CA ILE A 151 26.05 4.56 2.79
C ILE A 151 25.13 3.40 2.45
N ASP A 152 23.88 3.50 2.90
CA ASP A 152 22.82 2.58 2.52
C ASP A 152 21.95 3.22 1.43
N TRP A 153 21.76 2.52 0.32
CA TRP A 153 21.15 3.06 -0.90
C TRP A 153 19.89 2.26 -1.25
N LYS A 154 18.72 2.91 -1.19
CA LYS A 154 17.44 2.26 -1.47
C LYS A 154 17.21 2.16 -2.98
N PRO A 155 16.84 0.97 -3.48
CA PRO A 155 16.43 0.84 -4.88
C PRO A 155 15.04 1.47 -5.09
N ASP A 156 14.82 2.01 -6.28
CA ASP A 156 13.48 2.34 -6.78
C ASP A 156 12.80 1.11 -7.42
N TRP A 157 13.59 0.10 -7.79
CA TRP A 157 13.10 -1.19 -8.29
C TRP A 157 13.82 -2.37 -7.63
N ILE A 158 13.08 -3.40 -7.20
CA ILE A 158 13.63 -4.71 -6.85
C ILE A 158 12.74 -5.84 -7.35
N THR A 159 13.23 -6.66 -8.30
CA THR A 159 12.41 -7.67 -8.97
C THR A 159 11.88 -8.73 -7.99
N ALA A 160 10.56 -8.82 -7.83
CA ALA A 160 9.90 -9.93 -7.15
C ALA A 160 9.39 -10.99 -8.14
N ARG A 161 9.05 -12.16 -7.60
CA ARG A 161 8.42 -13.23 -8.38
C ARG A 161 7.05 -12.75 -8.88
N ARG A 162 6.84 -12.80 -10.19
CA ARG A 162 5.53 -12.54 -10.82
C ARG A 162 4.56 -13.68 -10.51
N ALA A 163 3.29 -13.37 -10.32
CA ALA A 163 2.26 -14.39 -10.21
C ALA A 163 2.09 -15.11 -11.56
N ASP A 164 2.03 -16.46 -11.56
CA ASP A 164 1.76 -17.24 -12.78
C ASP A 164 0.25 -17.52 -12.85
N PRO A 165 -0.48 -16.91 -13.80
CA PRO A 165 -1.91 -17.13 -13.94
C PRO A 165 -2.27 -18.58 -14.33
N ARG A 166 -1.32 -19.43 -14.72
CA ARG A 166 -1.61 -20.86 -14.99
C ARG A 166 -1.54 -21.73 -13.74
N ASN A 167 -0.86 -21.26 -12.69
CA ASN A 167 -0.56 -21.98 -11.46
C ASN A 167 -1.23 -21.37 -10.22
N SER A 168 -1.96 -20.26 -10.36
CA SER A 168 -2.76 -19.74 -9.26
C SER A 168 -4.01 -20.59 -9.10
N GLU A 169 -4.20 -21.16 -7.91
CA GLU A 169 -5.47 -21.77 -7.47
C GLU A 169 -6.67 -20.81 -7.58
N GLU A 170 -6.42 -19.53 -7.87
CA GLU A 170 -7.38 -18.44 -8.05
C GLU A 170 -7.94 -18.31 -9.49
N VAL A 171 -7.50 -19.10 -10.47
CA VAL A 171 -8.10 -19.06 -11.82
C VAL A 171 -9.42 -19.81 -11.82
N ILE A 172 -10.49 -19.06 -11.54
CA ILE A 172 -11.87 -19.55 -11.47
C ILE A 172 -12.49 -19.75 -12.87
N ASP A 173 -11.95 -19.09 -13.91
CA ASP A 173 -12.42 -19.26 -15.29
C ASP A 173 -11.58 -20.29 -16.06
N ASP A 174 -12.15 -21.46 -16.36
CA ASP A 174 -11.50 -22.50 -17.17
C ASP A 174 -11.06 -22.01 -18.56
N ARG A 175 -11.62 -20.90 -19.08
CA ARG A 175 -11.18 -20.28 -20.35
C ARG A 175 -9.84 -19.55 -20.22
N MET A 176 -9.38 -19.27 -19.00
CA MET A 176 -8.09 -18.65 -18.69
C MET A 176 -6.99 -19.70 -18.45
N LYS A 177 -7.35 -20.96 -18.15
CA LYS A 177 -6.38 -22.06 -18.02
C LYS A 177 -5.69 -22.34 -19.35
N GLY A 178 -4.35 -22.43 -19.33
CA GLY A 178 -3.55 -22.82 -20.49
C GLY A 178 -3.28 -21.75 -21.56
N LYS A 179 -3.75 -20.51 -21.39
CA LYS A 179 -3.37 -19.41 -22.30
C LYS A 179 -2.02 -18.82 -21.86
N SER A 180 -0.97 -19.09 -22.65
CA SER A 180 0.32 -18.42 -22.46
C SER A 180 0.18 -16.94 -22.82
N GLU A 181 0.73 -16.08 -21.98
CA GLU A 181 1.07 -14.69 -22.33
C GLU A 181 -0.13 -13.82 -22.76
N ARG A 182 -1.02 -13.52 -21.81
CA ARG A 182 -1.70 -12.22 -21.88
C ARG A 182 -1.09 -11.32 -20.81
N PRO A 183 -0.52 -10.14 -21.17
CA PRO A 183 -0.27 -9.09 -20.19
C PRO A 183 -1.59 -8.77 -19.47
N ILE A 184 -1.52 -8.10 -18.31
CA ILE A 184 -2.71 -7.56 -17.62
C ILE A 184 -3.68 -6.96 -18.67
N GLY A 185 -4.71 -7.71 -19.04
CA GLY A 185 -5.55 -7.42 -20.20
C GLY A 185 -6.56 -6.31 -19.94
N LEU A 186 -6.29 -5.39 -19.00
CA LEU A 186 -7.34 -4.78 -18.18
C LEU A 186 -7.33 -3.27 -18.08
N PHE A 187 -6.30 -2.59 -18.60
CA PHE A 187 -6.36 -1.13 -18.75
C PHE A 187 -6.99 -0.67 -20.07
N THR A 188 -7.20 -1.58 -21.04
CA THR A 188 -7.91 -1.26 -22.28
C THR A 188 -9.43 -1.15 -22.11
N SER A 189 -10.00 -1.68 -21.03
CA SER A 189 -11.45 -1.63 -20.74
C SER A 189 -11.85 -0.53 -19.73
N GLY A 190 -10.90 0.22 -19.15
CA GLY A 190 -11.18 1.23 -18.13
C GLY A 190 -11.66 0.67 -16.78
N GLN A 191 -11.43 -0.63 -16.53
CA GLN A 191 -11.98 -1.34 -15.36
C GLN A 191 -10.91 -1.73 -14.32
N GLY A 192 -9.64 -1.36 -14.52
CA GLY A 192 -8.59 -1.61 -13.54
C GLY A 192 -8.88 -0.97 -12.18
N ILE A 193 -8.40 -1.60 -11.11
CA ILE A 193 -8.50 -1.09 -9.74
C ILE A 193 -7.12 -0.96 -9.08
N ILE A 194 -7.02 -0.16 -8.03
CA ILE A 194 -5.86 -0.09 -7.15
C ILE A 194 -6.29 -0.55 -5.76
N VAL A 195 -5.57 -1.51 -5.19
CA VAL A 195 -5.87 -2.07 -3.86
C VAL A 195 -4.78 -1.65 -2.88
N LEU A 196 -5.19 -0.97 -1.82
CA LEU A 196 -4.30 -0.49 -0.77
C LEU A 196 -4.23 -1.48 0.37
N HIS A 197 -3.00 -1.69 0.85
CA HIS A 197 -2.69 -2.64 1.90
C HIS A 197 -1.86 -2.03 3.03
N ARG A 198 -1.85 -2.72 4.16
CA ARG A 198 -0.98 -2.52 5.31
C ARG A 198 -0.37 -3.89 5.65
N PRO A 199 0.95 -4.01 5.75
CA PRO A 199 1.61 -5.27 6.05
C PRO A 199 1.43 -5.64 7.52
N ASP A 200 1.61 -6.92 7.82
CA ASP A 200 1.63 -7.49 9.17
C ASP A 200 3.02 -7.38 9.85
N VAL A 201 3.92 -6.58 9.29
CA VAL A 201 5.30 -6.37 9.76
C VAL A 201 5.64 -4.88 9.78
N ALA A 202 6.61 -4.50 10.60
CA ALA A 202 6.83 -3.11 10.98
C ALA A 202 7.70 -2.28 10.03
N ASP A 203 8.62 -2.93 9.31
CA ASP A 203 9.64 -2.25 8.53
C ASP A 203 9.69 -2.73 7.07
N MET A 204 10.16 -1.86 6.19
CA MET A 204 10.28 -2.10 4.74
C MET A 204 11.16 -3.31 4.44
N GLY A 205 12.23 -3.53 5.21
CA GLY A 205 13.12 -4.66 5.01
C GLY A 205 12.40 -5.99 5.20
N SER A 206 11.64 -6.11 6.29
CA SER A 206 10.80 -7.27 6.59
C SER A 206 9.73 -7.51 5.52
N VAL A 207 9.07 -6.46 5.02
CA VAL A 207 8.09 -6.56 3.93
C VAL A 207 8.73 -7.11 2.66
N LEU A 208 9.82 -6.49 2.21
CA LEU A 208 10.51 -6.90 0.99
C LEU A 208 11.04 -8.33 1.12
N ASN A 209 11.57 -8.71 2.28
CA ASN A 209 12.01 -10.07 2.52
C ASN A 209 10.87 -11.09 2.38
N LYS A 210 9.70 -10.79 2.97
CA LYS A 210 8.52 -11.64 2.84
C LYS A 210 8.08 -11.77 1.39
N PHE A 211 8.05 -10.67 0.63
CA PHE A 211 7.57 -10.66 -0.75
C PHE A 211 8.54 -11.27 -1.76
N LEU A 212 9.84 -11.16 -1.53
CA LEU A 212 10.85 -11.76 -2.41
C LEU A 212 10.96 -13.27 -2.22
N ASN A 213 10.68 -13.79 -1.02
CA ASN A 213 10.76 -15.23 -0.71
C ASN A 213 9.39 -15.94 -0.66
N GLY A 214 8.30 -15.17 -0.64
CA GLY A 214 6.94 -15.67 -0.49
C GLY A 214 6.21 -15.86 -1.81
N LYS A 215 4.97 -16.36 -1.70
CA LYS A 215 4.00 -16.42 -2.81
C LYS A 215 3.15 -15.15 -2.91
N GLU A 216 2.95 -14.45 -1.79
CA GLU A 216 2.20 -13.19 -1.69
C GLU A 216 3.16 -12.00 -1.86
N ASN A 217 2.78 -11.02 -2.68
CA ASN A 217 3.56 -9.81 -2.95
C ASN A 217 2.68 -8.71 -3.57
N ALA A 218 3.26 -7.52 -3.75
CA ALA A 218 2.60 -6.36 -4.33
C ALA A 218 3.41 -5.74 -5.48
N HIS A 219 2.81 -4.82 -6.24
CA HIS A 219 3.53 -4.06 -7.27
C HIS A 219 4.39 -2.97 -6.66
N TYR A 220 3.89 -2.31 -5.61
CA TYR A 220 4.54 -1.19 -4.96
C TYR A 220 4.54 -1.38 -3.44
N VAL A 221 5.63 -0.94 -2.82
CA VAL A 221 5.76 -0.82 -1.37
C VAL A 221 6.21 0.61 -1.03
N ILE A 222 5.53 1.27 -0.08
CA ILE A 222 5.83 2.64 0.35
C ILE A 222 6.29 2.62 1.82
N ASP A 223 7.50 3.11 2.06
CA ASP A 223 8.12 3.18 3.38
C ASP A 223 7.52 4.33 4.23
N VAL A 224 7.80 4.32 5.53
CA VAL A 224 7.35 5.37 6.47
C VAL A 224 7.92 6.75 6.12
N ASP A 225 9.10 6.80 5.49
CA ASP A 225 9.73 8.04 5.01
C ASP A 225 9.24 8.49 3.62
N GLY A 226 8.32 7.72 3.01
CA GLY A 226 7.76 7.99 1.69
C GLY A 226 8.58 7.44 0.53
N HIS A 227 9.70 6.73 0.76
CA HIS A 227 10.39 6.04 -0.32
C HIS A 227 9.50 4.95 -0.93
N VAL A 228 9.42 4.92 -2.26
CA VAL A 228 8.59 3.95 -2.99
C VAL A 228 9.50 2.96 -3.70
N VAL A 229 9.22 1.67 -3.53
CA VAL A 229 9.88 0.58 -4.23
C VAL A 229 8.88 -0.11 -5.16
N LYS A 230 9.21 -0.24 -6.44
CA LYS A 230 8.45 -1.05 -7.40
C LYS A 230 9.05 -2.45 -7.48
N MET A 231 8.21 -3.48 -7.41
CA MET A 231 8.66 -4.88 -7.38
C MET A 231 8.26 -5.70 -8.60
N ILE A 232 7.14 -5.32 -9.21
CA ILE A 232 6.54 -6.01 -10.36
C ILE A 232 6.12 -4.94 -11.36
N ASP A 233 6.26 -5.25 -12.66
CA ASP A 233 5.79 -4.35 -13.72
C ASP A 233 4.27 -4.31 -13.71
N ASP A 234 3.70 -3.17 -13.33
CA ASP A 234 2.27 -2.92 -13.21
C ASP A 234 1.55 -2.80 -14.55
N LYS A 235 2.28 -2.70 -15.67
CA LYS A 235 1.68 -2.70 -17.00
C LYS A 235 1.38 -4.11 -17.50
N ASP A 236 2.33 -5.02 -17.31
CA ASP A 236 2.33 -6.31 -18.01
C ASP A 236 2.24 -7.53 -17.08
N ASN A 237 2.47 -7.39 -15.76
CA ASN A 237 2.58 -8.53 -14.85
C ASN A 237 1.68 -8.41 -13.62
N MET A 238 1.14 -9.55 -13.19
CA MET A 238 0.31 -9.67 -11.99
C MET A 238 1.17 -9.85 -10.72
N SER A 239 0.77 -9.19 -9.64
CA SER A 239 1.22 -9.50 -8.27
C SER A 239 0.15 -10.30 -7.50
N SER A 240 0.56 -11.05 -6.48
CA SER A 240 -0.32 -11.88 -5.67
C SER A 240 -0.68 -11.18 -4.34
N HIS A 241 -1.55 -10.17 -4.37
CA HIS A 241 -1.81 -9.31 -3.20
C HIS A 241 -3.23 -9.44 -2.63
N ALA A 242 -4.24 -9.72 -3.47
CA ALA A 242 -5.64 -9.74 -3.04
C ALA A 242 -6.03 -11.06 -2.35
N GLY A 243 -5.38 -12.15 -2.73
CA GLY A 243 -5.62 -13.50 -2.21
C GLY A 243 -6.93 -14.14 -2.71
N LYS A 244 -7.09 -15.42 -2.37
CA LYS A 244 -8.22 -16.27 -2.77
C LYS A 244 -9.56 -15.68 -2.34
N GLY A 245 -10.55 -15.76 -3.22
CA GLY A 245 -11.91 -15.27 -3.00
C GLY A 245 -12.07 -13.76 -3.15
N ALA A 246 -11.01 -13.01 -3.47
CA ALA A 246 -11.14 -11.58 -3.70
C ALA A 246 -11.89 -11.26 -5.01
N GLN A 247 -12.89 -10.40 -4.91
CA GLN A 247 -13.68 -9.91 -6.04
C GLN A 247 -14.13 -8.46 -5.84
N TRP A 248 -14.43 -7.79 -6.96
CA TRP A 248 -15.01 -6.45 -6.94
C TRP A 248 -16.03 -6.28 -8.07
N GLU A 249 -17.22 -5.77 -7.75
CA GLU A 249 -18.33 -5.62 -8.72
C GLU A 249 -18.60 -6.90 -9.54
N GLY A 250 -18.54 -8.06 -8.88
CA GLY A 250 -18.78 -9.37 -9.49
C GLY A 250 -17.65 -9.92 -10.37
N LYS A 251 -16.45 -9.30 -10.34
CA LYS A 251 -15.28 -9.75 -11.09
C LYS A 251 -14.23 -10.36 -10.18
N SER A 252 -13.72 -11.51 -10.59
CA SER A 252 -12.65 -12.26 -9.94
C SER A 252 -11.75 -12.94 -11.00
N PRO A 253 -10.49 -13.28 -10.66
CA PRO A 253 -9.78 -12.90 -9.44
C PRO A 253 -9.29 -11.45 -9.50
N VAL A 254 -9.31 -10.75 -8.36
CA VAL A 254 -8.88 -9.33 -8.27
C VAL A 254 -7.46 -9.12 -8.78
N ASN A 255 -6.52 -10.00 -8.42
CA ASN A 255 -5.12 -9.92 -8.82
C ASN A 255 -4.95 -9.72 -10.34
N ALA A 256 -5.84 -10.30 -11.15
CA ALA A 256 -5.74 -10.19 -12.61
C ALA A 256 -5.93 -8.75 -13.11
N PHE A 257 -6.74 -7.93 -12.42
CA PHE A 257 -7.14 -6.58 -12.86
C PHE A 257 -6.77 -5.44 -11.89
N SER A 258 -5.85 -5.70 -10.97
CA SER A 258 -5.52 -4.75 -9.91
C SER A 258 -4.03 -4.47 -9.74
N ILE A 259 -3.73 -3.26 -9.28
CA ILE A 259 -2.41 -2.87 -8.78
C ILE A 259 -2.45 -2.87 -7.25
N GLY A 260 -1.73 -3.78 -6.61
CA GLY A 260 -1.48 -3.79 -5.17
C GLY A 260 -0.41 -2.79 -4.73
N ILE A 261 -0.73 -1.98 -3.72
CA ILE A 261 0.19 -1.04 -3.05
C ILE A 261 0.21 -1.34 -1.55
N GLU A 262 1.39 -1.59 -1.00
CA GLU A 262 1.62 -1.88 0.42
C GLU A 262 2.21 -0.66 1.13
N LEU A 263 1.57 -0.22 2.21
CA LEU A 263 2.03 0.90 3.03
C LEU A 263 2.68 0.38 4.32
N VAL A 264 4.01 0.41 4.39
CA VAL A 264 4.79 -0.05 5.56
C VAL A 264 4.43 0.78 6.78
N ASN A 265 3.67 0.19 7.70
CA ASN A 265 3.29 0.79 8.96
C ASN A 265 2.70 -0.32 9.84
N GLU A 266 3.27 -0.66 10.99
CA GLU A 266 2.71 -1.73 11.83
C GLU A 266 1.42 -1.27 12.54
N LYS A 267 1.48 -0.09 13.18
CA LYS A 267 0.46 0.43 14.09
C LYS A 267 0.48 1.95 14.08
N GLY A 268 -0.66 2.57 14.33
CA GLY A 268 -0.79 4.03 14.38
C GLY A 268 -1.10 4.67 13.03
N PRO A 269 -1.30 6.00 13.02
CA PRO A 269 -1.52 6.79 11.82
C PRO A 269 -0.37 6.67 10.81
N PHE A 270 -0.71 6.71 9.52
CA PHE A 270 0.29 6.69 8.44
C PHE A 270 1.04 8.04 8.36
N PRO A 271 2.39 8.06 8.33
CA PRO A 271 3.16 9.29 8.26
C PRO A 271 2.82 10.17 7.06
N ARG A 272 2.94 11.49 7.24
CA ARG A 272 2.67 12.47 6.17
C ARG A 272 3.50 12.24 4.91
N ALA A 273 4.78 11.85 5.06
CA ALA A 273 5.66 11.58 3.93
C ALA A 273 5.15 10.38 3.11
N GLN A 274 4.81 9.29 3.79
CA GLN A 274 4.20 8.10 3.19
C GLN A 274 2.89 8.42 2.45
N MET A 275 1.97 9.17 3.07
CA MET A 275 0.71 9.57 2.44
C MET A 275 0.91 10.49 1.23
N SER A 276 1.92 11.38 1.26
CA SER A 276 2.25 12.26 0.14
C SER A 276 2.77 11.47 -1.07
N SER A 277 3.62 10.46 -0.82
CA SER A 277 4.09 9.54 -1.85
C SER A 277 2.97 8.67 -2.41
N LEU A 278 2.05 8.20 -1.56
CA LEU A 278 0.86 7.47 -2.02
C LEU A 278 0.01 8.32 -2.96
N ILE A 279 -0.32 9.57 -2.59
CA ILE A 279 -1.09 10.49 -3.45
C ILE A 279 -0.38 10.69 -4.80
N THR A 280 0.93 10.93 -4.79
CA THR A 280 1.73 11.12 -6.00
C THR A 280 1.73 9.86 -6.89
N LEU A 281 1.86 8.68 -6.28
CA LEU A 281 1.83 7.41 -7.00
C LEU A 281 0.43 7.14 -7.58
N LEU A 282 -0.63 7.34 -6.79
CA LEU A 282 -2.01 7.19 -7.24
C LEU A 282 -2.34 8.14 -8.40
N ASP A 283 -1.84 9.37 -8.40
CA ASP A 283 -2.00 10.31 -9.51
C ASP A 283 -1.38 9.77 -10.81
N LYS A 284 -0.13 9.32 -10.73
CA LYS A 284 0.57 8.73 -11.87
C LYS A 284 -0.15 7.48 -12.39
N LEU A 285 -0.44 6.51 -11.53
CA LEU A 285 -1.09 5.25 -11.91
C LEU A 285 -2.47 5.50 -12.52
N ARG A 286 -3.30 6.34 -11.88
CA ARG A 286 -4.64 6.62 -12.39
C ARG A 286 -4.63 7.36 -13.71
N LYS A 287 -3.71 8.30 -13.93
CA LYS A 287 -3.57 9.00 -15.22
C LYS A 287 -3.08 8.06 -16.32
N THR A 288 -2.03 7.28 -16.04
CA THR A 288 -1.46 6.33 -17.01
C THR A 288 -2.47 5.27 -17.43
N TYR A 289 -3.22 4.73 -16.47
CA TYR A 289 -4.14 3.61 -16.70
C TYR A 289 -5.62 3.98 -16.76
N ARG A 290 -5.93 5.29 -16.71
CA ARG A 290 -7.30 5.84 -16.71
C ARG A 290 -8.20 5.24 -15.63
N ILE A 291 -7.65 4.97 -14.44
CA ILE A 291 -8.38 4.36 -13.33
C ILE A 291 -9.24 5.44 -12.63
N PRO A 292 -10.57 5.29 -12.58
CA PRO A 292 -11.48 6.18 -11.84
C PRO A 292 -11.13 6.28 -10.36
N ARG A 293 -11.47 7.41 -9.72
CA ARG A 293 -11.16 7.63 -8.29
C ARG A 293 -11.86 6.64 -7.35
N ASP A 294 -13.02 6.14 -7.75
CA ASP A 294 -13.83 5.22 -6.96
C ASP A 294 -13.39 3.76 -7.12
N ARG A 295 -12.30 3.53 -7.88
CA ARG A 295 -11.60 2.25 -8.06
C ARG A 295 -10.26 2.18 -7.30
N VAL A 296 -10.04 3.10 -6.36
CA VAL A 296 -9.00 2.98 -5.32
C VAL A 296 -9.65 2.46 -4.05
N LEU A 297 -9.32 1.22 -3.70
CA LEU A 297 -10.05 0.40 -2.75
C LEU A 297 -9.13 -0.10 -1.63
N ALA A 298 -9.71 -0.34 -0.47
CA ALA A 298 -9.09 -1.13 0.60
C ALA A 298 -9.03 -2.61 0.20
N HIS A 299 -8.07 -3.36 0.73
CA HIS A 299 -8.08 -4.81 0.60
C HIS A 299 -9.36 -5.43 1.20
N CYS A 300 -9.84 -4.90 2.32
CA CYS A 300 -11.06 -5.36 2.95
C CYS A 300 -12.35 -5.10 2.15
N GLU A 301 -12.33 -4.19 1.17
CA GLU A 301 -13.45 -3.95 0.26
C GLU A 301 -13.56 -5.03 -0.81
N VAL A 302 -12.42 -5.53 -1.29
CA VAL A 302 -12.36 -6.55 -2.35
C VAL A 302 -12.31 -7.98 -1.81
N ARG A 303 -12.06 -8.15 -0.52
CA ARG A 303 -12.11 -9.44 0.18
C ARG A 303 -12.75 -9.27 1.56
N PRO A 304 -14.07 -8.99 1.61
CA PRO A 304 -14.74 -8.72 2.88
C PRO A 304 -14.88 -9.97 3.76
N PHE A 305 -14.87 -11.17 3.18
CA PHE A 305 -15.09 -12.45 3.86
C PHE A 305 -13.86 -13.37 3.80
N ASP A 306 -13.78 -14.31 4.74
CA ASP A 306 -12.81 -15.40 4.64
C ASP A 306 -13.29 -16.42 3.60
N PRO A 307 -12.49 -16.78 2.59
CA PRO A 307 -12.88 -17.77 1.58
C PRO A 307 -13.15 -19.16 2.17
N ASP A 308 -12.55 -19.51 3.31
CA ASP A 308 -12.69 -20.83 3.90
C ASP A 308 -13.75 -20.87 5.01
N GLY A 309 -14.41 -19.73 5.33
CA GLY A 309 -15.60 -19.66 6.19
C GLY A 309 -15.39 -19.98 7.68
N ASP A 310 -14.20 -20.46 8.05
CA ASP A 310 -13.90 -21.00 9.38
C ASP A 310 -13.49 -19.93 10.42
N SER A 311 -13.19 -18.71 9.97
CA SER A 311 -12.92 -17.57 10.86
C SER A 311 -13.46 -16.27 10.28
N TRP A 312 -14.58 -15.78 10.82
CA TRP A 312 -15.18 -14.49 10.46
C TRP A 312 -14.44 -13.28 11.07
N VAL A 313 -13.28 -13.52 11.71
CA VAL A 313 -12.43 -12.52 12.35
C VAL A 313 -10.97 -12.79 11.97
N ASN A 314 -10.51 -12.20 10.87
CA ASN A 314 -9.10 -12.23 10.48
C ASN A 314 -8.55 -10.79 10.40
N PRO A 315 -7.43 -10.46 11.08
CA PRO A 315 -6.82 -9.12 11.03
C PRO A 315 -6.49 -8.63 9.60
N ARG A 316 -6.19 -9.55 8.67
CA ARG A 316 -5.96 -9.20 7.25
C ARG A 316 -7.22 -8.64 6.58
N GLN A 317 -8.40 -8.91 7.12
CA GLN A 317 -9.66 -8.42 6.59
C GLN A 317 -9.98 -6.98 7.02
N GLU A 318 -9.13 -6.31 7.82
CA GLU A 318 -9.35 -4.89 8.15
C GLU A 318 -8.46 -3.96 7.33
N CYS A 319 -7.52 -4.53 6.58
CA CYS A 319 -6.49 -3.87 5.80
C CYS A 319 -7.06 -2.81 4.80
N PRO A 320 -6.54 -1.55 4.80
CA PRO A 320 -5.37 -1.04 5.52
C PRO A 320 -5.62 -0.58 6.98
N GLY A 321 -6.83 -0.76 7.51
CA GLY A 321 -7.21 -0.48 8.89
C GLY A 321 -7.89 0.88 9.10
N TYR A 322 -8.56 1.04 10.23
CA TYR A 322 -9.31 2.26 10.60
C TYR A 322 -8.43 3.49 10.84
N GLU A 323 -7.11 3.32 10.89
CA GLU A 323 -6.13 4.38 11.02
C GLU A 323 -5.74 5.00 9.68
N PHE A 324 -6.14 4.38 8.56
CA PHE A 324 -5.90 4.91 7.24
C PHE A 324 -6.79 6.13 6.96
N ASP A 325 -6.18 7.27 6.64
CA ASP A 325 -6.89 8.55 6.42
C ASP A 325 -7.49 8.62 5.01
N TRP A 326 -8.59 7.92 4.76
CA TRP A 326 -9.34 8.02 3.50
C TRP A 326 -9.78 9.45 3.13
N PRO A 327 -10.22 10.31 4.06
CA PRO A 327 -10.51 11.72 3.76
C PRO A 327 -9.39 12.45 3.01
N ILE A 328 -8.12 12.16 3.29
CA ILE A 328 -7.02 12.81 2.57
C ILE A 328 -7.00 12.40 1.09
N LEU A 329 -7.30 11.14 0.77
CA LEU A 329 -7.37 10.68 -0.62
C LEU A 329 -8.59 11.25 -1.33
N GLU A 330 -9.73 11.36 -0.63
CA GLU A 330 -10.95 11.96 -1.18
C GLU A 330 -10.73 13.43 -1.56
N LYS A 331 -10.11 14.19 -0.65
CA LYS A 331 -9.76 15.60 -0.87
C LYS A 331 -8.81 15.79 -2.06
N ASN A 332 -7.89 14.85 -2.27
CA ASN A 332 -6.97 14.86 -3.41
C ASN A 332 -7.55 14.15 -4.65
N GLY A 333 -8.81 13.74 -4.61
CA GLY A 333 -9.52 13.16 -5.75
C GLY A 333 -9.13 11.72 -6.10
N HIS A 334 -8.46 10.98 -5.20
CA HIS A 334 -8.06 9.57 -5.36
C HIS A 334 -8.93 8.58 -4.58
N ALA A 335 -10.12 8.99 -4.15
CA ALA A 335 -11.12 8.14 -3.51
C ALA A 335 -12.53 8.71 -3.76
N THR A 336 -13.57 7.90 -3.53
CA THR A 336 -14.96 8.36 -3.57
C THR A 336 -15.22 9.32 -2.42
N GLN A 337 -15.44 10.59 -2.73
CA GLN A 337 -15.91 11.57 -1.74
C GLN A 337 -17.43 11.43 -1.58
N PRO A 338 -17.96 11.23 -0.36
CA PRO A 338 -19.40 11.21 -0.12
C PRO A 338 -20.05 12.52 -0.60
N SER A 339 -21.19 12.41 -1.28
CA SER A 339 -21.95 13.53 -1.82
C SER A 339 -23.17 13.80 -0.94
N PHE A 340 -23.05 14.76 -0.02
CA PHE A 340 -24.14 15.18 0.84
C PHE A 340 -25.06 16.14 0.08
N ARG A 341 -26.37 15.91 0.18
CA ARG A 341 -27.40 16.83 -0.34
C ARG A 341 -28.00 17.60 0.83
N GLU A 342 -28.02 18.93 0.72
CA GLU A 342 -28.70 19.78 1.70
C GLU A 342 -30.21 19.48 1.70
N ASN A 343 -30.82 19.49 2.88
CA ASN A 343 -32.26 19.22 3.07
C ASN A 343 -32.74 17.87 2.51
N ALA A 344 -31.84 16.88 2.36
CA ALA A 344 -32.23 15.54 1.96
C ALA A 344 -33.10 14.87 3.03
N THR A 345 -34.24 14.34 2.62
CA THR A 345 -35.07 13.48 3.46
C THR A 345 -34.51 12.06 3.46
N LEU A 346 -34.56 11.39 4.61
CA LEU A 346 -34.28 9.97 4.65
C LEU A 346 -35.38 9.22 3.89
N PRO A 347 -35.06 8.10 3.20
CA PRO A 347 -36.09 7.26 2.63
C PRO A 347 -37.04 6.71 3.70
N SER A 348 -38.31 6.52 3.32
CA SER A 348 -39.36 6.02 4.22
C SER A 348 -38.97 4.69 4.88
N GLY A 349 -39.10 4.64 6.21
CA GLY A 349 -38.71 3.53 7.07
C GLY A 349 -37.37 3.75 7.78
N PHE A 350 -36.44 4.50 7.16
CA PHE A 350 -35.23 4.96 7.86
C PHE A 350 -35.51 6.15 8.78
N ASP A 351 -36.37 7.07 8.34
CA ASP A 351 -36.85 8.21 9.12
C ASP A 351 -37.54 7.78 10.41
N GLU A 352 -38.49 6.85 10.31
CA GLU A 352 -39.24 6.30 11.46
C GLU A 352 -38.33 5.65 12.51
N PHE A 353 -37.24 5.02 12.08
CA PHE A 353 -36.30 4.36 12.98
C PHE A 353 -35.27 5.34 13.55
N PHE A 354 -34.55 6.08 12.69
CA PHE A 354 -33.37 6.86 13.09
C PHE A 354 -33.66 8.29 13.52
N LEU A 355 -34.77 8.93 13.11
CA LEU A 355 -35.08 10.32 13.47
C LEU A 355 -35.94 10.41 14.74
N ASN A 356 -36.75 9.38 15.02
CA ASN A 356 -37.55 9.31 16.25
C ASN A 356 -36.70 9.07 17.51
N SER A 357 -35.44 8.64 17.34
CA SER A 357 -34.46 8.46 18.42
C SER A 357 -33.06 8.44 17.81
N LEU A 358 -32.30 9.52 17.99
CA LEU A 358 -30.94 9.64 17.44
C LEU A 358 -29.93 8.64 18.05
N ASP A 359 -30.31 8.03 19.18
CA ASP A 359 -29.57 6.95 19.85
C ASP A 359 -29.85 5.56 19.26
N ASP A 360 -30.79 5.43 18.31
CA ASP A 360 -31.13 4.13 17.73
C ASP A 360 -30.06 3.63 16.76
N MET A 361 -29.83 2.33 16.79
CA MET A 361 -28.78 1.66 16.02
C MET A 361 -29.18 0.21 15.70
N LEU A 362 -28.70 -0.28 14.56
CA LEU A 362 -28.78 -1.71 14.20
C LEU A 362 -27.46 -2.39 14.54
N LEU A 363 -27.52 -3.58 15.15
CA LEU A 363 -26.35 -4.35 15.54
C LEU A 363 -26.62 -5.86 15.53
N TYR A 364 -25.54 -6.63 15.39
CA TYR A 364 -25.56 -8.08 15.57
C TYR A 364 -25.58 -8.42 17.08
N PRO A 365 -26.47 -9.32 17.55
CA PRO A 365 -26.54 -9.69 18.96
C PRO A 365 -25.48 -10.75 19.31
N ASN A 366 -24.79 -10.58 20.45
CA ASN A 366 -24.03 -11.67 21.06
C ASN A 366 -24.99 -12.74 21.63
N SER A 367 -24.51 -13.98 21.69
CA SER A 367 -25.21 -15.26 21.51
C SER A 367 -26.36 -15.70 22.43
N ASP A 368 -27.06 -14.82 23.16
CA ASP A 368 -28.13 -15.28 24.07
C ASP A 368 -29.58 -14.94 23.67
N ILE A 369 -29.83 -14.24 22.56
CA ILE A 369 -31.21 -14.12 22.06
C ILE A 369 -31.25 -14.02 20.54
N GLY A 370 -32.05 -14.89 19.93
CA GLY A 370 -32.33 -14.88 18.50
C GLY A 370 -32.96 -13.57 18.05
N GLU A 371 -32.44 -13.07 16.94
CA GLU A 371 -32.85 -11.85 16.20
C GLU A 371 -32.38 -10.53 16.82
N GLY A 372 -31.77 -9.68 15.97
CA GLY A 372 -31.03 -8.48 16.36
C GLY A 372 -31.82 -7.56 17.28
N LYS A 373 -31.16 -7.02 18.30
CA LYS A 373 -31.76 -6.03 19.20
C LYS A 373 -31.61 -4.65 18.55
N TYR A 374 -32.71 -4.10 18.04
CA TYR A 374 -32.68 -2.86 17.28
C TYR A 374 -32.99 -1.66 18.19
N GLY A 375 -32.00 -0.79 18.38
CA GLY A 375 -32.03 0.40 19.25
C GLY A 375 -31.89 0.13 20.75
N LYS A 376 -31.47 1.14 21.53
CA LYS A 376 -31.37 1.05 23.01
C LYS A 376 -32.70 0.66 23.70
N LYS A 377 -33.82 0.66 22.95
CA LYS A 377 -35.19 0.42 23.44
C LYS A 377 -35.86 -0.87 22.95
N ASN A 378 -35.14 -1.81 22.29
CA ASN A 378 -35.73 -3.07 21.76
C ASN A 378 -37.03 -2.84 20.97
N ARG A 379 -36.98 -2.01 19.92
CA ARG A 379 -38.15 -1.76 19.05
C ARG A 379 -38.26 -2.83 17.98
N SER A 380 -39.49 -3.18 17.57
CA SER A 380 -39.72 -3.99 16.38
C SER A 380 -39.29 -3.23 15.13
N LEU A 381 -38.60 -3.88 14.19
CA LEU A 381 -38.27 -3.27 12.90
C LEU A 381 -39.49 -3.19 12.00
N PRO A 382 -39.52 -2.19 11.09
CA PRO A 382 -40.41 -2.22 9.94
C PRO A 382 -40.22 -3.52 9.14
N SER A 383 -41.31 -4.14 8.70
CA SER A 383 -41.32 -5.37 7.90
C SER A 383 -41.91 -5.14 6.50
N GLY A 384 -41.70 -6.07 5.56
CA GLY A 384 -42.18 -5.94 4.17
C GLY A 384 -41.31 -5.01 3.31
N ARG A 385 -41.92 -4.14 2.50
CA ARG A 385 -41.21 -3.22 1.57
C ARG A 385 -40.23 -2.25 2.25
N HIS A 386 -40.37 -2.07 3.57
CA HIS A 386 -39.55 -1.20 4.39
C HIS A 386 -38.59 -1.98 5.30
N ASP A 387 -38.33 -3.26 5.03
CA ASP A 387 -37.33 -4.05 5.79
C ASP A 387 -35.97 -3.35 5.79
N LEU A 388 -35.57 -2.86 6.96
CA LEU A 388 -34.45 -1.95 7.12
C LEU A 388 -33.11 -2.65 6.84
N VAL A 389 -33.01 -3.91 7.24
CA VAL A 389 -31.78 -4.70 7.09
C VAL A 389 -31.54 -5.06 5.64
N SER A 390 -32.56 -5.52 4.90
CA SER A 390 -32.41 -5.80 3.45
C SER A 390 -32.02 -4.55 2.68
N GLN A 391 -32.51 -3.37 3.08
CA GLN A 391 -32.12 -2.11 2.45
C GLN A 391 -30.66 -1.75 2.74
N ILE A 392 -30.18 -1.91 3.98
CA ILE A 392 -28.76 -1.72 4.29
C ILE A 392 -27.87 -2.69 3.50
N GLN A 393 -28.22 -3.97 3.47
CA GLN A 393 -27.52 -4.98 2.68
C GLN A 393 -27.48 -4.59 1.20
N ARG A 394 -28.62 -4.19 0.63
CA ARG A 394 -28.70 -3.71 -0.75
C ARG A 394 -27.81 -2.49 -1.00
N ASN A 395 -27.85 -1.49 -0.13
CA ASN A 395 -27.03 -0.30 -0.27
C ASN A 395 -25.53 -0.64 -0.29
N LEU A 396 -25.07 -1.57 0.56
CA LEU A 396 -23.69 -2.06 0.56
C LEU A 396 -23.33 -2.72 -0.78
N TYR A 397 -24.22 -3.55 -1.33
CA TYR A 397 -24.00 -4.19 -2.63
C TYR A 397 -23.97 -3.17 -3.78
N GLU A 398 -24.83 -2.17 -3.73
CA GLU A 398 -24.83 -1.06 -4.68
C GLU A 398 -23.60 -0.15 -4.53
N ILE A 399 -22.98 -0.07 -3.35
CA ILE A 399 -21.70 0.63 -3.21
C ILE A 399 -20.57 -0.13 -3.91
N GLY A 400 -20.66 -1.46 -3.96
CA GLY A 400 -19.73 -2.35 -4.65
C GLY A 400 -19.29 -3.57 -3.82
N TYR A 401 -19.69 -3.64 -2.54
CA TYR A 401 -19.35 -4.77 -1.68
C TYR A 401 -19.99 -6.07 -2.18
N GLU A 402 -19.28 -7.17 -2.00
CA GLU A 402 -19.76 -8.50 -2.35
C GLU A 402 -20.91 -8.97 -1.44
N ARG A 403 -21.84 -9.73 -2.03
CA ARG A 403 -22.84 -10.48 -1.27
C ARG A 403 -22.18 -11.65 -0.54
N PRO A 404 -22.52 -11.91 0.73
CA PRO A 404 -21.95 -13.05 1.44
C PRO A 404 -22.23 -14.38 0.71
N PRO A 405 -21.33 -15.37 0.82
CA PRO A 405 -21.53 -16.68 0.21
C PRO A 405 -22.77 -17.38 0.76
N GLU A 406 -23.42 -18.19 -0.09
CA GLU A 406 -24.61 -18.95 0.28
C GLU A 406 -24.29 -20.04 1.34
N PRO A 407 -25.24 -20.37 2.25
CA PRO A 407 -26.59 -19.82 2.36
C PRO A 407 -26.62 -18.43 3.06
N TRP A 408 -27.03 -17.40 2.33
CA TRP A 408 -27.24 -16.05 2.85
C TRP A 408 -28.74 -15.78 3.06
N LYS A 409 -29.07 -14.99 4.09
CA LYS A 409 -30.45 -14.64 4.43
C LYS A 409 -30.65 -13.13 4.35
N PRO A 410 -31.32 -12.61 3.30
CA PRO A 410 -31.77 -11.22 3.26
C PRO A 410 -32.57 -10.85 4.51
N GLY A 411 -32.42 -9.62 4.99
CA GLY A 411 -33.22 -9.06 6.09
C GLY A 411 -32.76 -9.48 7.50
N LYS A 412 -31.76 -10.36 7.61
CA LYS A 412 -31.15 -10.71 8.90
C LYS A 412 -29.84 -9.96 9.12
N PHE A 413 -29.75 -9.19 10.22
CA PHE A 413 -28.51 -8.53 10.62
C PHE A 413 -27.64 -9.56 11.35
N ASP A 414 -26.90 -10.36 10.59
CA ASP A 414 -25.99 -11.39 11.11
C ASP A 414 -24.52 -10.90 11.13
N VAL A 415 -23.60 -11.76 11.58
CA VAL A 415 -22.16 -11.47 11.61
C VAL A 415 -21.61 -11.04 10.24
N ARG A 416 -22.17 -11.54 9.14
CA ARG A 416 -21.74 -11.18 7.77
C ARG A 416 -22.17 -9.76 7.42
N THR A 417 -23.39 -9.39 7.80
CA THR A 417 -23.89 -8.02 7.65
C THR A 417 -23.08 -7.04 8.51
N GLU A 418 -22.81 -7.41 9.76
CA GLU A 418 -21.93 -6.63 10.65
C GLU A 418 -20.54 -6.43 10.03
N LEU A 419 -19.97 -7.48 9.42
CA LEU A 419 -18.65 -7.42 8.78
C LEU A 419 -18.62 -6.43 7.62
N LEU A 420 -19.63 -6.46 6.74
CA LEU A 420 -19.75 -5.50 5.65
C LEU A 420 -19.92 -4.07 6.16
N VAL A 421 -20.70 -3.86 7.24
CA VAL A 421 -20.81 -2.56 7.91
C VAL A 421 -19.46 -2.10 8.44
N LYS A 422 -18.68 -2.99 9.08
CA LYS A 422 -17.30 -2.68 9.51
C LYS A 422 -16.41 -2.28 8.35
N ARG A 423 -16.52 -2.93 7.18
CA ARG A 423 -15.72 -2.58 5.98
C ARG A 423 -16.10 -1.21 5.44
N PHE A 424 -17.40 -0.92 5.39
CA PHE A 424 -17.91 0.40 5.04
C PHE A 424 -17.41 1.48 6.01
N GLN A 425 -17.47 1.22 7.31
CA GLN A 425 -16.98 2.15 8.33
C GLN A 425 -15.46 2.34 8.24
N GLY A 426 -14.69 1.28 8.00
CA GLY A 426 -13.24 1.34 7.77
C GLY A 426 -12.86 2.12 6.51
N ARG A 427 -13.79 2.31 5.57
CA ARG A 427 -13.60 3.13 4.38
C ARG A 427 -14.00 4.59 4.56
N TYR A 428 -15.14 4.84 5.22
CA TYR A 428 -15.79 6.15 5.22
C TYR A 428 -15.82 6.84 6.60
N MET A 429 -15.52 6.14 7.69
CA MET A 429 -15.49 6.67 9.06
C MET A 429 -14.07 6.66 9.65
N THR A 430 -13.08 7.06 8.86
CA THR A 430 -11.69 7.22 9.30
C THR A 430 -11.25 8.68 9.31
N GLY A 431 -10.02 8.95 9.77
CA GLY A 431 -9.49 10.31 9.91
C GLY A 431 -10.41 11.19 10.76
N ALA A 432 -10.73 12.38 10.27
CA ALA A 432 -11.63 13.32 10.96
C ALA A 432 -13.07 12.79 11.14
N ARG A 433 -13.48 11.76 10.38
CA ARG A 433 -14.81 11.13 10.50
C ARG A 433 -14.84 10.00 11.52
N LYS A 434 -13.70 9.62 12.12
CA LYS A 434 -13.62 8.61 13.18
C LYS A 434 -14.46 8.96 14.41
N LYS A 435 -14.67 10.26 14.68
CA LYS A 435 -15.56 10.74 15.75
C LYS A 435 -16.99 10.21 15.68
N TYR A 436 -17.46 9.78 14.50
CA TYR A 436 -18.79 9.20 14.34
C TYR A 436 -18.87 7.73 14.79
N LEU A 437 -17.72 7.11 15.11
CA LEU A 437 -17.65 5.77 15.70
C LEU A 437 -17.69 5.80 17.24
N GLY A 438 -17.93 6.96 17.87
CA GLY A 438 -17.91 7.14 19.32
C GLY A 438 -16.59 7.73 19.81
N ASP A 439 -16.49 7.97 21.13
CA ASP A 439 -15.41 8.76 21.73
C ASP A 439 -14.02 8.10 21.60
N ASP A 440 -13.96 6.77 21.69
CA ASP A 440 -12.74 5.98 21.44
C ASP A 440 -12.53 5.62 19.95
N GLY A 441 -13.51 5.98 19.11
CA GLY A 441 -13.54 5.68 17.69
C GLY A 441 -13.72 4.20 17.34
N THR A 442 -14.25 3.40 18.26
CA THR A 442 -14.57 1.97 18.09
C THR A 442 -15.95 1.59 18.67
N GLU A 443 -16.53 2.38 19.58
CA GLU A 443 -17.82 2.13 20.23
C GLU A 443 -18.94 1.70 19.27
N ASN A 444 -19.06 2.36 18.12
CA ASN A 444 -20.11 2.11 17.11
C ASN A 444 -19.64 1.26 15.92
N LEU A 445 -18.48 0.62 16.04
CA LEU A 445 -17.95 -0.25 15.00
C LEU A 445 -18.84 -1.49 14.83
N GLY A 446 -19.24 -1.80 13.60
CA GLY A 446 -20.19 -2.85 13.25
C GLY A 446 -21.66 -2.47 13.47
N LYS A 447 -21.93 -1.29 14.04
CA LYS A 447 -23.28 -0.80 14.31
C LYS A 447 -23.72 0.20 13.23
N VAL A 448 -24.95 0.08 12.75
CA VAL A 448 -25.53 1.09 11.85
C VAL A 448 -26.24 2.14 12.68
N THR A 449 -25.59 3.29 12.85
CA THR A 449 -26.19 4.51 13.43
C THR A 449 -26.75 5.40 12.31
N LEU A 450 -27.43 6.50 12.68
CA LEU A 450 -27.85 7.51 11.70
C LEU A 450 -26.66 8.04 10.88
N HIS A 451 -25.50 8.24 11.51
CA HIS A 451 -24.29 8.68 10.80
C HIS A 451 -23.80 7.65 9.78
N THR A 452 -23.81 6.36 10.13
CA THR A 452 -23.47 5.27 9.20
C THR A 452 -24.41 5.28 7.98
N LEU A 453 -25.72 5.40 8.23
CA LEU A 453 -26.73 5.44 7.17
C LEU A 453 -26.57 6.66 6.25
N VAL A 454 -26.45 7.87 6.81
CA VAL A 454 -26.31 9.11 6.04
C VAL A 454 -25.07 9.06 5.15
N LEU A 455 -23.95 8.55 5.67
CA LEU A 455 -22.75 8.32 4.85
C LEU A 455 -23.01 7.33 3.72
N MET A 456 -23.71 6.22 3.99
CA MET A 456 -24.02 5.20 2.98
C MET A 456 -24.83 5.79 1.82
N LEU A 457 -25.86 6.59 2.14
CA LEU A 457 -26.67 7.29 1.14
C LEU A 457 -25.85 8.33 0.35
N ALA A 458 -24.98 9.08 1.04
CA ALA A 458 -24.11 10.06 0.40
C ALA A 458 -23.08 9.41 -0.56
N VAL A 459 -22.59 8.20 -0.24
CA VAL A 459 -21.70 7.43 -1.12
C VAL A 459 -22.45 6.90 -2.34
N LEU A 460 -23.68 6.40 -2.17
CA LEU A 460 -24.54 6.00 -3.30
C LEU A 460 -24.75 7.18 -4.25
N ALA A 461 -25.12 8.35 -3.71
CA ALA A 461 -25.29 9.56 -4.49
C ALA A 461 -24.00 9.97 -5.23
N ALA A 462 -22.83 9.87 -4.58
CA ALA A 462 -21.53 10.15 -5.20
C ALA A 462 -21.19 9.21 -6.36
N LYS A 463 -21.71 7.97 -6.32
CA LYS A 463 -21.59 6.97 -7.39
C LYS A 463 -22.69 7.08 -8.44
N GLY A 464 -23.57 8.07 -8.37
CA GLY A 464 -24.71 8.22 -9.28
C GLY A 464 -25.75 7.10 -9.15
N ARG A 465 -25.78 6.44 -7.99
CA ARG A 465 -26.75 5.38 -7.67
C ARG A 465 -27.84 5.97 -6.79
N GLU A 466 -29.07 5.62 -7.08
CA GLU A 466 -30.22 6.04 -6.28
C GLU A 466 -30.58 4.95 -5.27
N TRP A 467 -31.02 5.38 -4.09
CA TRP A 467 -31.72 4.49 -3.19
C TRP A 467 -32.98 3.95 -3.87
N ARG A 468 -33.25 2.65 -3.71
CA ARG A 468 -34.47 2.00 -4.21
C ARG A 468 -35.02 1.06 -3.15
N PRO A 469 -36.35 1.06 -2.91
CA PRO A 469 -36.96 0.13 -1.96
C PRO A 469 -36.78 -1.33 -2.43
N PHE A 470 -36.78 -2.26 -1.48
CA PHE A 470 -36.76 -3.70 -1.76
C PHE A 470 -38.16 -4.12 -2.24
N TRP A 471 -38.25 -4.89 -3.33
CA TRP A 471 -39.52 -5.31 -3.94
C TRP A 471 -39.96 -6.65 -3.38
#